data_AF-A0A8W8JTZ2-F1
#
_entry.id   AF-A0A8W8JTZ2-F1
#
_cell.length_a   1.000
_cell.length_b   1.000
_cell.length_c   1.000
_cell.angle_alpha   90.00
_cell.angle_beta   90.00
_cell.angle_gamma   90.00
#
_symmetry.space_group_name_H-M   'P 1'
#
loop_
_entity.id
_entity.type
_entity.pdbx_description
1 polymer ?
#
loop_
_entity_poly.entity_id
_entity_poly.type
_entity_poly.pdbx_seq_one_letter_code
_entity_poly.pdbx_strand_id
1 'polypeptide(L)'
;RSNDDDPVDTQGPVMMYYVNDGVYGSFNCLLFDHAKVEVSTLQESDERSYSSSIWGPTCDGLDCILEDCPLPELRVGHWLFFRDMGAYTMSAASTFNGMPPPQKYYFCEQDQWNMVYPERVRKSSYIQKIPFMMTGHLVDEAHDFADEIFGTSPAAEALVGSPYGF
;
A
#
# COMPACT_ATOMS: atom_id res chain seq x y z
N ARG A 1 -10.34 -35.77 35.28
CA ARG A 1 -9.40 -35.97 34.17
C ARG A 1 -10.26 -36.15 32.93
N SER A 2 -10.81 -35.03 32.46
CA SER A 2 -11.44 -34.92 31.14
C SER A 2 -10.33 -34.96 30.10
N ASN A 3 -10.56 -35.64 28.99
CA ASN A 3 -9.60 -35.77 27.92
C ASN A 3 -9.45 -34.41 27.23
N ASP A 4 -8.26 -33.80 27.35
CA ASP A 4 -7.88 -32.55 26.68
C ASP A 4 -7.27 -32.80 25.29
N ASP A 5 -7.65 -33.91 24.63
CA ASP A 5 -7.15 -34.33 23.30
C ASP A 5 -8.26 -34.27 22.23
N ASP A 6 -9.16 -33.29 22.31
CA ASP A 6 -9.92 -32.90 21.13
C ASP A 6 -8.93 -32.19 20.18
N PRO A 7 -8.80 -32.60 18.91
CA PRO A 7 -7.96 -31.88 17.96
C PRO A 7 -8.53 -30.46 17.85
N VAL A 8 -7.74 -29.47 18.29
CA VAL A 8 -8.01 -28.08 17.95
C VAL A 8 -8.05 -28.02 16.44
N ASP A 9 -9.25 -27.85 15.91
CA ASP A 9 -9.52 -27.54 14.52
C ASP A 9 -8.83 -26.21 14.22
N THR A 10 -7.56 -26.26 13.81
CA THR A 10 -6.77 -25.10 13.38
C THR A 10 -7.24 -24.67 11.99
N GLN A 11 -8.51 -24.28 11.89
CA GLN A 11 -9.15 -23.73 10.69
C GLN A 11 -8.82 -22.24 10.47
N GLY A 12 -7.87 -21.69 11.25
CA GLY A 12 -7.39 -20.32 11.10
C GLY A 12 -6.23 -20.21 10.12
N PRO A 13 -5.93 -19.00 9.64
CA PRO A 13 -4.77 -18.74 8.80
C PRO A 13 -3.49 -19.21 9.48
N VAL A 14 -2.60 -19.81 8.70
CA VAL A 14 -1.34 -20.40 9.17
C VAL A 14 -0.30 -19.32 9.45
N MET A 15 -0.41 -18.17 8.77
CA MET A 15 0.49 -17.02 8.91
C MET A 15 -0.27 -15.74 9.29
N MET A 16 0.36 -14.91 10.11
CA MET A 16 -0.18 -13.60 10.50
C MET A 16 0.86 -12.51 10.18
N TYR A 17 0.51 -11.58 9.31
CA TYR A 17 1.36 -10.47 8.90
C TYR A 17 0.83 -9.15 9.46
N TYR A 18 1.69 -8.38 10.12
CA TYR A 18 1.37 -7.05 10.65
C TYR A 18 2.03 -6.00 9.77
N VAL A 19 1.23 -5.07 9.25
CA VAL A 19 1.66 -3.97 8.39
C VAL A 19 1.59 -2.63 9.12
N ASN A 20 2.14 -1.58 8.51
CA ASN A 20 2.31 -0.26 9.12
C ASN A 20 1.12 0.69 8.90
N ASP A 21 0.02 0.23 8.30
CA ASP A 21 -1.24 0.94 8.15
C ASP A 21 -2.39 -0.04 8.38
N GLY A 22 -3.55 0.43 8.82
CA GLY A 22 -4.62 -0.43 9.31
C GLY A 22 -6.00 0.20 9.20
N VAL A 23 -6.97 -0.44 9.85
CA VAL A 23 -8.39 -0.06 9.84
C VAL A 23 -8.60 1.32 10.45
N TYR A 24 -7.74 1.74 11.37
CA TYR A 24 -7.76 3.10 11.94
C TYR A 24 -7.13 4.17 11.03
N GLY A 25 -6.42 3.76 9.99
CA GLY A 25 -5.75 4.59 8.99
C GLY A 25 -6.45 4.49 7.64
N SER A 26 -5.75 4.03 6.61
CA SER A 26 -6.30 4.01 5.23
C SER A 26 -7.38 2.95 5.02
N PHE A 27 -7.42 1.89 5.84
CA PHE A 27 -8.36 0.78 5.69
C PHE A 27 -9.69 0.97 6.46
N ASN A 28 -9.97 2.18 6.94
CA ASN A 28 -11.26 2.48 7.57
C ASN A 28 -12.46 2.26 6.63
N CYS A 29 -12.22 2.29 5.31
CA CYS A 29 -13.21 1.95 4.28
C CYS A 29 -13.79 0.54 4.46
N LEU A 30 -13.07 -0.39 5.07
CA LEU A 30 -13.59 -1.73 5.39
C LEU A 30 -14.76 -1.68 6.38
N LEU A 31 -14.68 -0.78 7.37
CA LEU A 31 -15.71 -0.61 8.38
C LEU A 31 -16.85 0.31 7.94
N PHE A 32 -16.50 1.44 7.32
CA PHE A 32 -17.47 2.51 7.06
C PHE A 32 -18.11 2.46 5.67
N ASP A 33 -17.40 1.91 4.69
CA ASP A 33 -17.85 1.86 3.28
C ASP A 33 -18.12 0.42 2.81
N HIS A 34 -17.85 -0.58 3.68
CA HIS A 34 -17.92 -2.00 3.34
C HIS A 34 -17.11 -2.35 2.09
N ALA A 35 -15.99 -1.65 1.90
CA ALA A 35 -15.09 -1.86 0.79
C ALA A 35 -14.52 -3.28 0.83
N LYS A 36 -14.15 -3.79 -0.35
CA LYS A 36 -13.38 -5.02 -0.49
C LYS A 36 -12.01 -4.65 -1.03
N VAL A 37 -10.97 -5.09 -0.36
CA VAL A 37 -9.59 -4.86 -0.78
C VAL A 37 -8.97 -6.18 -1.23
N GLU A 38 -8.10 -6.09 -2.23
CA GLU A 38 -7.31 -7.20 -2.70
C GLU A 38 -5.84 -6.91 -2.42
N VAL A 39 -5.15 -7.90 -1.84
CA VAL A 39 -3.71 -7.82 -1.56
C VAL A 39 -2.93 -8.39 -2.73
N SER A 40 -1.77 -7.80 -3.02
CA SER A 40 -0.79 -8.38 -3.93
C SER A 40 0.62 -8.16 -3.40
N THR A 41 1.52 -9.08 -3.72
CA THR A 41 2.94 -8.96 -3.42
C THR A 41 3.64 -8.22 -4.54
N LEU A 42 4.65 -7.43 -4.18
CA LEU A 42 5.39 -6.65 -5.17
C LEU A 42 6.12 -7.51 -6.21
N GLN A 43 6.70 -8.62 -5.76
CA GLN A 43 7.32 -9.61 -6.61
C GLN A 43 6.36 -10.79 -6.76
N GLU A 44 6.13 -11.21 -8.00
CA GLU A 44 5.49 -12.49 -8.26
C GLU A 44 6.43 -13.61 -7.80
N SER A 45 5.87 -14.57 -7.09
CA SER A 45 6.61 -15.72 -6.60
C SER A 45 5.87 -16.99 -7.01
N ASP A 46 6.59 -17.91 -7.64
CA ASP A 46 6.11 -19.27 -7.90
C ASP A 46 6.11 -20.15 -6.63
N GLU A 47 6.46 -19.57 -5.48
CA GLU A 47 6.47 -20.27 -4.20
C GLU A 47 5.05 -20.64 -3.75
N ARG A 48 4.99 -21.66 -2.90
CA ARG A 48 3.76 -22.13 -2.32
C ARG A 48 3.07 -21.01 -1.54
N SER A 49 1.79 -20.78 -1.82
CA SER A 49 0.96 -19.89 -1.01
C SER A 49 0.42 -20.60 0.24
N TYR A 50 0.26 -19.81 1.31
CA TYR A 50 -0.29 -20.19 2.59
C TYR A 50 -1.52 -19.32 2.89
N SER A 51 -2.53 -19.91 3.52
CA SER A 51 -3.63 -19.15 4.11
C SER A 51 -3.06 -18.23 5.20
N SER A 52 -3.27 -16.93 5.03
CA SER A 52 -2.61 -15.87 5.79
C SER A 52 -3.62 -14.80 6.19
N SER A 53 -3.38 -14.13 7.32
CA SER A 53 -4.13 -12.93 7.72
C SER A 53 -3.22 -11.70 7.74
N ILE A 54 -3.81 -10.54 7.48
CA ILE A 54 -3.13 -9.25 7.45
C ILE A 54 -3.78 -8.32 8.47
N TRP A 55 -2.94 -7.76 9.32
CA TRP A 55 -3.32 -6.95 10.47
C TRP A 55 -2.66 -5.58 10.39
N GLY A 56 -3.37 -4.57 10.87
CA GLY A 56 -2.80 -3.24 11.04
C GLY A 56 -1.85 -3.17 12.26
N PRO A 57 -1.26 -1.99 12.49
CA PRO A 57 -0.18 -1.81 13.46
C PRO A 57 -0.68 -1.67 14.91
N THR A 58 -1.99 -1.66 15.15
CA THR A 58 -2.53 -1.43 16.49
C THR A 58 -2.69 -2.73 17.27
N CYS A 59 -2.66 -2.65 18.60
CA CYS A 59 -2.93 -3.80 19.47
C CYS A 59 -4.43 -4.13 19.59
N ASP A 60 -5.27 -3.66 18.67
CA ASP A 60 -6.71 -3.89 18.67
C ASP A 60 -7.05 -5.08 17.77
N GLY A 61 -7.86 -6.01 18.27
CA GLY A 61 -8.33 -7.16 17.50
C GLY A 61 -9.28 -6.79 16.35
N LEU A 62 -9.81 -5.56 16.31
CA LEU A 62 -10.56 -5.04 15.16
C LEU A 62 -9.67 -4.52 14.04
N ASP A 63 -8.36 -4.38 14.27
CA ASP A 63 -7.41 -3.91 13.27
C ASP A 63 -6.95 -5.05 12.35
N CYS A 64 -7.93 -5.79 11.83
CA CYS A 64 -7.74 -6.87 10.86
C CYS A 64 -8.16 -6.36 9.47
N ILE A 65 -7.24 -6.41 8.51
CA ILE A 65 -7.47 -5.97 7.13
C ILE A 65 -8.04 -7.11 6.29
N LEU A 66 -7.42 -8.29 6.39
CA LEU A 66 -7.85 -9.52 5.71
C LEU A 66 -7.71 -10.70 6.68
N GLU A 67 -8.81 -11.41 6.92
CA GLU A 67 -8.83 -12.58 7.82
C GLU A 67 -8.24 -13.84 7.17
N ASP A 68 -8.40 -13.99 5.85
CA ASP A 68 -7.84 -15.09 5.07
C ASP A 68 -7.53 -14.64 3.65
N CYS A 69 -6.28 -14.79 3.25
CA CYS A 69 -5.80 -14.54 1.90
C CYS A 69 -4.62 -15.47 1.56
N PRO A 70 -4.50 -15.93 0.30
CA PRO A 70 -3.35 -16.70 -0.14
C PRO A 70 -2.15 -15.78 -0.36
N LEU A 71 -1.07 -16.01 0.38
CA LEU A 71 0.20 -15.30 0.21
C LEU A 71 1.38 -16.28 0.24
N PRO A 72 2.47 -16.03 -0.50
CA PRO A 72 3.73 -16.75 -0.27
C PRO A 72 4.28 -16.42 1.14
N GLU A 73 5.33 -17.12 1.57
CA GLU A 73 5.97 -16.79 2.85
C GLU A 73 6.66 -15.41 2.77
N LEU A 74 6.19 -14.45 3.57
CA LEU A 74 6.76 -13.11 3.63
C LEU A 74 7.60 -12.89 4.89
N ARG A 75 8.55 -11.95 4.79
CA ARG A 75 9.42 -11.51 5.88
C ARG A 75 9.25 -10.02 6.12
N VAL A 76 9.61 -9.57 7.32
CA VAL A 76 9.66 -8.14 7.65
C VAL A 76 10.53 -7.42 6.62
N GLY A 77 9.98 -6.33 6.04
CA GLY A 77 10.61 -5.57 4.97
C GLY A 77 10.10 -5.90 3.57
N HIS A 78 9.33 -6.98 3.39
CA HIS A 78 8.60 -7.21 2.14
C HIS A 78 7.42 -6.25 2.02
N TRP A 79 7.13 -5.87 0.78
CA TRP A 79 6.06 -4.92 0.45
C TRP A 79 4.82 -5.63 -0.06
N LEU A 80 3.68 -5.15 0.43
CA LEU A 80 2.35 -5.48 -0.06
C LEU A 80 1.77 -4.23 -0.70
N PHE A 81 0.99 -4.40 -1.76
CA PHE A 81 0.25 -3.31 -2.36
C PHE A 81 -1.24 -3.63 -2.46
N PHE A 82 -2.05 -2.59 -2.32
CA PHE A 82 -3.50 -2.61 -2.41
C PHE A 82 -3.92 -1.58 -3.45
N ARG A 83 -4.61 -2.05 -4.50
CA ARG A 83 -5.13 -1.16 -5.56
C ARG A 83 -6.47 -0.56 -5.14
N ASP A 84 -6.92 0.43 -5.90
CA ASP A 84 -8.23 1.06 -5.74
C ASP A 84 -8.47 1.75 -4.38
N MET A 85 -7.39 2.13 -3.69
CA MET A 85 -7.41 2.78 -2.36
C MET A 85 -7.65 4.31 -2.39
N GLY A 86 -8.36 4.82 -3.38
CA GLY A 86 -8.54 6.27 -3.59
C GLY A 86 -9.75 6.91 -2.89
N ALA A 87 -10.83 6.15 -2.68
CA ALA A 87 -12.10 6.66 -2.17
C ALA A 87 -12.35 6.20 -0.73
N TYR A 88 -12.81 7.12 0.12
CA TYR A 88 -13.18 6.84 1.52
C TYR A 88 -12.09 6.14 2.36
N THR A 89 -10.83 6.30 1.96
CA THR A 89 -9.65 5.75 2.65
C THR A 89 -9.04 6.82 3.55
N MET A 90 -7.95 7.45 3.14
CA MET A 90 -7.26 8.49 3.92
C MET A 90 -8.13 9.68 4.33
N SER A 91 -9.25 9.93 3.65
CA SER A 91 -10.17 11.04 3.99
C SER A 91 -10.77 10.93 5.39
N ALA A 92 -10.89 9.71 5.92
CA ALA A 92 -11.43 9.44 7.25
C ALA A 92 -10.41 8.75 8.18
N ALA A 93 -9.14 8.72 7.77
CA ALA A 93 -8.06 8.15 8.58
C ALA A 93 -7.83 8.96 9.86
N SER A 94 -7.53 8.26 10.94
CA SER A 94 -7.15 8.83 12.23
C SER A 94 -5.68 8.58 12.53
N THR A 95 -5.13 9.28 13.51
CA THR A 95 -3.79 8.99 14.06
C THR A 95 -3.89 8.20 15.37
N PHE A 96 -4.82 7.24 15.44
CA PHE A 96 -4.99 6.37 16.61
C PHE A 96 -3.69 5.63 16.91
N ASN A 97 -3.38 5.44 18.21
CA ASN A 97 -2.08 4.95 18.70
C ASN A 97 -0.85 5.72 18.21
N GLY A 98 -1.00 6.96 17.72
CA GLY A 98 0.10 7.78 17.25
C GLY A 98 0.68 7.37 15.90
N MET A 99 -0.03 6.51 15.14
CA MET A 99 0.41 6.09 13.82
C MET A 99 0.20 7.24 12.81
N PRO A 100 1.25 7.68 12.09
CA PRO A 100 1.11 8.76 11.12
C PRO A 100 0.37 8.29 9.87
N PRO A 101 -0.36 9.17 9.17
CA PRO A 101 -0.94 8.83 7.88
C PRO A 101 0.16 8.54 6.84
N PRO A 102 -0.09 7.66 5.85
CA PRO A 102 0.86 7.43 4.77
C PRO A 102 1.21 8.71 4.01
N GLN A 103 2.45 8.78 3.53
CA GLN A 103 2.87 9.84 2.62
C GLN A 103 2.20 9.65 1.25
N LYS A 104 1.79 10.76 0.64
CA LYS A 104 1.14 10.76 -0.68
C LYS A 104 2.07 11.32 -1.73
N TYR A 105 2.23 10.58 -2.81
CA TYR A 105 3.03 10.95 -3.95
C TYR A 105 2.11 11.04 -5.17
N TYR A 106 2.04 12.23 -5.78
CA TYR A 106 1.19 12.50 -6.92
C TYR A 106 2.03 12.51 -8.20
N PHE A 107 1.58 11.75 -9.19
CA PHE A 107 2.19 11.70 -10.52
C PHE A 107 1.14 11.99 -11.59
N CYS A 108 1.56 12.56 -12.72
CA CYS A 108 0.70 12.85 -13.84
C CYS A 108 1.51 12.84 -15.13
N GLU A 109 1.03 12.09 -16.14
CA GLU A 109 1.65 12.08 -17.47
C GLU A 109 1.69 13.49 -18.05
N GLN A 110 2.81 13.81 -18.71
CA GLN A 110 3.04 15.14 -19.28
C GLN A 110 1.89 15.60 -20.19
N ASP A 111 1.35 14.71 -21.02
CA ASP A 111 0.26 15.04 -21.94
C ASP A 111 -1.05 15.31 -21.20
N GLN A 112 -1.35 14.54 -20.15
CA GLN A 112 -2.51 14.80 -19.28
C GLN A 112 -2.34 16.11 -18.51
N TRP A 113 -1.14 16.38 -18.00
CA TRP A 113 -0.81 17.63 -17.33
C TRP A 113 -1.01 18.83 -18.26
N ASN A 114 -0.52 18.73 -19.50
CA ASN A 114 -0.68 19.75 -20.54
C ASN A 114 -2.17 19.97 -20.89
N MET A 115 -2.97 18.90 -20.92
CA MET A 115 -4.41 18.97 -21.20
C MET A 115 -5.19 19.66 -20.07
N VAL A 116 -4.92 19.30 -18.81
CA VAL A 116 -5.62 19.84 -17.63
C VAL A 116 -5.16 21.26 -17.32
N TYR A 117 -3.86 21.55 -17.51
CA TYR A 117 -3.24 22.84 -17.24
C TYR A 117 -2.55 23.42 -18.48
N PRO A 118 -3.31 23.86 -19.51
CA PRO A 118 -2.72 24.53 -20.66
C PRO A 118 -2.07 25.86 -20.23
N GLU A 119 -1.10 26.36 -21.00
CA GLU A 119 -0.26 27.53 -20.71
C GLU A 119 -1.00 28.75 -20.11
N ARG A 120 -2.25 28.98 -20.52
CA ARG A 120 -3.11 30.06 -20.00
C ARG A 120 -3.46 29.94 -18.51
N VAL A 121 -3.49 28.72 -17.96
CA VAL A 121 -3.83 28.42 -16.56
C VAL A 121 -2.55 28.39 -15.69
N ARG A 122 -1.39 28.07 -16.28
CA ARG A 122 -0.07 28.01 -15.60
C ARG A 122 0.42 29.35 -15.05
N LYS A 123 -0.13 30.47 -15.53
CA LYS A 123 0.16 31.82 -15.01
C LYS A 123 -0.50 32.09 -13.65
N SER A 124 -1.37 31.19 -13.16
CA SER A 124 -1.96 31.30 -11.83
C SER A 124 -0.93 30.95 -10.75
N SER A 125 -0.74 31.87 -9.80
CA SER A 125 0.16 31.72 -8.65
C SER A 125 -0.20 30.54 -7.72
N TYR A 126 -1.40 29.98 -7.87
CA TYR A 126 -1.85 28.80 -7.11
C TYR A 126 -1.36 27.48 -7.72
N ILE A 127 -1.22 27.41 -9.06
CA ILE A 127 -0.80 26.18 -9.75
C ILE A 127 0.71 25.96 -9.59
N GLN A 128 1.49 27.03 -9.50
CA GLN A 128 2.93 26.95 -9.22
C GLN A 128 3.27 26.34 -7.84
N LYS A 129 2.28 26.15 -6.96
CA LYS A 129 2.45 25.59 -5.61
C LYS A 129 2.05 24.12 -5.51
N ILE A 130 1.53 23.52 -6.58
CA ILE A 130 1.16 22.10 -6.57
C ILE A 130 2.48 21.33 -6.72
N PRO A 131 2.90 20.53 -5.72
CA PRO A 131 4.01 19.62 -5.91
C PRO A 131 3.52 18.47 -6.80
N PHE A 132 3.90 18.48 -8.08
CA PHE A 132 3.60 17.39 -9.00
C PHE A 132 4.91 16.79 -9.50
N MET A 133 4.99 15.46 -9.53
CA MET A 133 6.01 14.78 -10.32
C MET A 133 5.58 14.80 -11.78
N MET A 134 6.40 15.41 -12.65
CA MET A 134 6.30 15.24 -14.09
C MET A 134 6.71 13.80 -14.42
N THR A 135 5.77 12.92 -14.72
CA THR A 135 6.16 11.68 -15.41
C THR A 135 6.54 12.08 -16.84
N GLY A 136 7.85 12.17 -17.06
CA GLY A 136 8.42 12.64 -18.33
C GLY A 136 9.85 13.20 -18.26
N HIS A 137 10.45 13.41 -17.09
CA HIS A 137 11.87 13.78 -16.97
C HIS A 137 12.66 12.70 -16.25
N LEU A 138 13.76 12.31 -16.90
CA LEU A 138 14.84 11.37 -16.55
C LEU A 138 14.42 10.22 -15.63
N VAL A 139 14.39 9.00 -16.18
CA VAL A 139 14.29 7.72 -15.45
C VAL A 139 15.13 7.76 -14.16
N ASP A 140 16.33 8.35 -14.23
CA ASP A 140 17.24 8.57 -13.12
C ASP A 140 16.64 9.38 -11.95
N GLU A 141 15.89 10.47 -12.21
CA GLU A 141 15.24 11.26 -11.15
C GLU A 141 14.10 10.50 -10.48
N ALA A 142 13.39 9.66 -11.24
CA ALA A 142 12.39 8.77 -10.69
C ALA A 142 13.04 7.68 -9.83
N HIS A 143 14.14 7.07 -10.28
CA HIS A 143 14.92 6.09 -9.52
C HIS A 143 15.50 6.68 -8.23
N ASP A 144 16.16 7.85 -8.29
CA ASP A 144 16.71 8.52 -7.12
C ASP A 144 15.63 8.81 -6.07
N PHE A 145 14.44 9.20 -6.52
CA PHE A 145 13.29 9.45 -5.66
C PHE A 145 12.70 8.17 -5.08
N ALA A 146 12.59 7.12 -5.89
CA ALA A 146 12.14 5.82 -5.43
C ALA A 146 13.12 5.25 -4.38
N ASP A 147 14.42 5.44 -4.57
CA ASP A 147 15.46 5.11 -3.59
C ASP A 147 15.37 5.98 -2.33
N GLU A 148 15.00 7.26 -2.43
CA GLU A 148 14.76 8.13 -1.26
C GLU A 148 13.60 7.63 -0.41
N ILE A 149 12.51 7.18 -1.04
CA ILE A 149 11.29 6.74 -0.35
C ILE A 149 11.41 5.33 0.18
N PHE A 150 11.85 4.42 -0.69
CA PHE A 150 11.80 2.99 -0.47
C PHE A 150 13.18 2.42 -0.08
N GLY A 151 14.23 3.26 -0.05
CA GLY A 151 15.60 2.80 0.15
C GLY A 151 16.05 1.87 -0.98
N THR A 152 17.01 1.01 -0.69
CA THR A 152 17.42 -0.07 -1.61
C THR A 152 16.45 -1.26 -1.60
N SER A 153 15.17 -1.02 -1.27
CA SER A 153 14.18 -2.11 -1.23
C SER A 153 13.60 -2.37 -2.62
N PRO A 154 13.09 -3.58 -2.88
CA PRO A 154 12.47 -3.90 -4.17
C PRO A 154 11.31 -2.95 -4.58
N ALA A 155 10.70 -2.23 -3.63
CA ALA A 155 9.66 -1.24 -3.90
C ALA A 155 10.15 -0.03 -4.69
N ALA A 156 11.43 0.31 -4.57
CA ALA A 156 12.02 1.38 -5.39
C ALA A 156 11.94 1.00 -6.87
N GLU A 157 12.45 -0.18 -7.24
CA GLU A 157 12.46 -0.69 -8.62
C GLU A 157 11.05 -0.87 -9.20
N ALA A 158 10.09 -1.35 -8.40
CA ALA A 158 8.73 -1.56 -8.86
C ALA A 158 7.96 -0.26 -9.16
N LEU A 159 8.30 0.85 -8.50
CA LEU A 159 7.66 2.15 -8.72
C LEU A 159 8.05 2.75 -10.08
N VAL A 160 9.29 2.54 -10.50
CA VAL A 160 9.91 3.23 -11.64
C VAL A 160 10.17 2.31 -12.84
N GLY A 161 10.02 1.00 -12.62
CA GLY A 161 10.37 -0.04 -13.59
C GLY A 161 11.87 -0.33 -13.57
N SER A 162 12.26 -1.48 -14.14
CA SER A 162 13.69 -1.74 -14.41
C SER A 162 14.21 -0.74 -15.44
N PRO A 163 15.39 -0.11 -15.24
CA PRO A 163 16.00 0.75 -16.25
C PRO A 163 16.39 -0.05 -17.51
N TYR A 164 16.36 -1.39 -17.44
CA TYR A 164 16.64 -2.31 -18.52
C TYR A 164 15.40 -2.92 -19.19
N GLY A 165 14.18 -2.51 -18.79
CA GLY A 165 12.93 -3.07 -19.30
C GLY A 165 12.63 -4.50 -18.82
N PHE A 166 11.41 -4.96 -19.09
CA PHE A 166 10.99 -6.36 -18.96
C PHE A 166 11.54 -7.22 -20.10
#